data_AF-A0A4W6EK61-F1
#
_entry.id   AF-A0A4W6EK61-F1
#
_cell.length_a   1.000
_cell.length_b   1.000
_cell.length_c   1.000
_cell.angle_alpha   90.00
_cell.angle_beta   90.00
_cell.angle_gamma   90.00
#
_symmetry.space_group_name_H-M   'P 1'
#
loop_
_entity.id
_entity.type
_entity.pdbx_description
1 polymer ?
#
loop_
_entity_poly.entity_id
_entity_poly.type
_entity_poly.pdbx_seq_one_letter_code
_entity_poly.pdbx_strand_id
1 'polypeptide(L)'
;MMFVHTDTKSPTSPLRALSVLVFLLLLIHLCTGQSLIGSSQPIVATHGDNVTLPCRLDPAEDVTDLTVEWTRPDLDPRFVHVRRSGQELVSKKHPWFRERTSLFINELKHGNISLKLSRVKLSDQGTYRCFIPGKEKLSSVQLFVASDAVSSPVITLAGVDKTTGGVVLHCSSSRWHPEPEVLWLDGEGNLLSAGPTETVRGPDDLYTVSSRVTVEKRHSNSFTCRVQQNNINQTTEAEIHIQDDFFIFLSSSNVPIIIGWAVSLAVCIIVILSLVFLFLKRRQNKTITKRSRSEETEEGEKKKSSKRNKNKGPVVDDLETKRTTSQQNPLLSLDGVQRKEEPEEEVERLRKQLENKETEFKEKQTELHKLRTENQRLKTDLQNLENKLQRKQTDAEREEKRLKDQLESKTKKVKDRGAEIQQLQDQNRDLQRLNQDLENKNKQLERNQTAAEREEERLKSQTKQLESQLSEEKKNRMEAERKMKEELQKTKTEVHLLPKPVSCFYLTDLWMRLRQLKLSMTTNQSQ
;
A
#
# COMPACT_ATOMS: atom_id res chain seq x y z
N MET A 1 40.13 -21.18 -75.79
CA MET A 1 39.38 -22.32 -75.21
C MET A 1 39.62 -22.27 -73.70
N MET A 2 38.58 -22.40 -72.87
CA MET A 2 38.74 -22.25 -71.41
C MET A 2 39.40 -23.50 -70.81
N PHE A 3 40.44 -23.32 -69.99
CA PHE A 3 40.90 -24.34 -69.04
C PHE A 3 40.64 -23.86 -67.63
N VAL A 4 39.59 -24.41 -67.02
CA VAL A 4 39.27 -24.18 -65.61
C VAL A 4 40.31 -24.92 -64.77
N HIS A 5 41.16 -24.17 -64.05
CA HIS A 5 41.86 -24.74 -62.91
C HIS A 5 40.85 -24.93 -61.79
N THR A 6 40.52 -26.18 -61.48
CA THR A 6 39.68 -26.53 -60.36
C THR A 6 40.50 -26.48 -59.07
N ASP A 7 40.14 -25.58 -58.15
CA ASP A 7 40.71 -25.54 -56.80
C ASP A 7 40.53 -26.88 -56.09
N THR A 8 41.62 -27.65 -55.99
CA THR A 8 41.69 -28.87 -55.20
C THR A 8 41.80 -28.54 -53.72
N LYS A 9 40.71 -28.01 -53.15
CA LYS A 9 40.51 -27.93 -51.70
C LYS A 9 40.77 -29.31 -51.11
N SER A 10 41.89 -29.47 -50.41
CA SER A 10 42.21 -30.70 -49.70
C SER A 10 41.03 -31.05 -48.79
N PRO A 11 40.47 -32.28 -48.84
CA PRO A 11 39.38 -32.64 -47.95
C PRO A 11 39.88 -32.49 -46.51
N THR A 12 39.23 -31.63 -45.73
CA THR A 12 39.48 -31.53 -44.29
C THR A 12 39.15 -32.88 -43.68
N SER A 13 40.19 -33.70 -43.50
CA SER A 13 40.08 -35.13 -43.20
C SER A 13 39.03 -35.37 -42.10
N PRO A 14 38.04 -36.26 -42.29
CA PRO A 14 36.92 -36.39 -41.35
C PRO A 14 37.39 -36.69 -39.93
N LEU A 15 38.52 -37.40 -39.78
CA LEU A 15 39.21 -37.65 -38.52
C LEU A 15 39.58 -36.37 -37.73
N ARG A 16 39.95 -35.27 -38.38
CA ARG A 16 40.25 -33.98 -37.72
C ARG A 16 38.98 -33.30 -37.22
N ALA A 17 37.91 -33.30 -38.02
CA ALA A 17 36.60 -32.77 -37.59
C ALA A 17 36.02 -33.61 -36.44
N LEU A 18 36.12 -34.94 -36.52
CA LEU A 18 35.72 -35.87 -35.47
C LEU A 18 36.53 -35.66 -34.18
N SER A 19 37.85 -35.48 -34.29
CA SER A 19 38.73 -35.20 -33.16
C SER A 19 38.37 -33.89 -32.44
N VAL A 20 38.12 -32.80 -33.19
CA VAL A 20 37.67 -31.53 -32.61
C VAL A 20 36.29 -31.68 -31.96
N LEU A 21 35.35 -32.40 -32.58
CA LEU A 21 34.03 -32.67 -31.98
C LEU A 21 34.15 -33.49 -30.69
N VAL A 22 34.96 -34.55 -30.67
CA VAL A 22 35.21 -35.36 -29.46
C VAL A 22 35.88 -34.54 -28.36
N PHE A 23 36.84 -33.66 -28.71
CA PHE A 23 37.50 -32.78 -27.75
C PHE A 23 36.53 -31.73 -27.17
N LEU A 24 35.62 -31.19 -27.99
CA LEU A 24 34.55 -30.30 -27.54
C LEU A 24 33.54 -31.02 -26.63
N LEU A 25 33.15 -32.26 -26.96
CA LEU A 25 32.25 -33.08 -26.13
C LEU A 25 32.90 -33.45 -24.78
N LEU A 26 34.21 -33.75 -24.77
CA LEU A 26 34.99 -33.94 -23.54
C LEU A 26 35.06 -32.65 -22.72
N LEU A 27 35.33 -31.49 -23.33
CA LEU A 27 35.30 -30.20 -22.64
C LEU A 27 33.92 -29.88 -22.06
N ILE A 28 32.84 -30.19 -22.76
CA ILE A 28 31.47 -30.05 -22.25
C ILE A 28 31.24 -30.94 -21.02
N HIS A 29 31.68 -32.20 -21.05
CA HIS A 29 31.60 -33.11 -19.90
C HIS A 29 32.52 -32.73 -18.72
N LEU A 30 33.66 -32.10 -18.97
CA LEU A 30 34.50 -31.55 -17.89
C LEU A 30 33.91 -30.25 -17.30
N CYS A 31 33.10 -29.52 -18.07
CA CYS A 31 32.45 -28.28 -17.64
C CYS A 31 31.11 -28.47 -16.91
N THR A 32 30.53 -29.68 -16.84
CA THR A 32 29.32 -29.95 -16.03
C THR A 32 29.63 -30.02 -14.53
N GLY A 33 29.93 -28.86 -13.95
CA GLY A 33 30.16 -28.71 -12.51
C GLY A 33 28.87 -28.90 -11.69
N GLN A 34 28.98 -29.61 -10.56
CA GLN A 34 27.82 -29.92 -9.70
C GLN A 34 27.10 -28.67 -9.17
N SER A 35 25.77 -28.74 -9.08
CA SER A 35 24.90 -27.69 -8.57
C SER A 35 23.76 -28.27 -7.69
N LEU A 36 23.15 -27.44 -6.84
CA LEU A 36 21.87 -27.78 -6.20
C LEU A 36 20.74 -27.07 -6.93
N ILE A 37 19.80 -27.85 -7.47
CA ILE A 37 18.56 -27.37 -8.09
C ILE A 37 17.47 -27.35 -7.02
N GLY A 38 17.08 -26.15 -6.59
CA GLY A 38 15.92 -25.89 -5.74
C GLY A 38 14.64 -25.75 -6.55
N SER A 39 13.82 -24.74 -6.26
CA SER A 39 12.67 -24.33 -7.09
C SER A 39 12.92 -22.97 -7.74
N SER A 40 12.61 -22.83 -9.03
CA SER A 40 12.61 -21.54 -9.73
C SER A 40 11.32 -20.74 -9.52
N GLN A 41 10.22 -21.40 -9.16
CA GLN A 41 8.95 -20.78 -8.80
C GLN A 41 8.72 -20.86 -7.27
N PRO A 42 8.02 -19.91 -6.66
CA PRO A 42 7.63 -20.02 -5.26
C PRO A 42 6.74 -21.25 -5.02
N ILE A 43 6.97 -21.94 -3.91
CA ILE A 43 6.07 -22.99 -3.42
C ILE A 43 4.95 -22.31 -2.62
N VAL A 44 3.71 -22.71 -2.86
CA VAL A 44 2.54 -22.29 -2.07
C VAL A 44 2.05 -23.49 -1.26
N ALA A 45 1.72 -23.27 0.01
CA ALA A 45 1.09 -24.26 0.87
C ALA A 45 0.00 -23.60 1.72
N THR A 46 -1.08 -24.31 2.04
CA THR A 46 -2.14 -23.77 2.89
C THR A 46 -1.76 -23.88 4.37
N HIS A 47 -2.35 -23.05 5.21
CA HIS A 47 -2.23 -23.21 6.65
C HIS A 47 -2.71 -24.61 7.09
N GLY A 48 -1.91 -25.29 7.91
CA GLY A 48 -2.16 -26.67 8.38
C GLY A 48 -1.60 -27.78 7.48
N ASP A 49 -1.25 -27.51 6.22
CA ASP A 49 -0.82 -28.54 5.26
C ASP A 49 0.54 -29.19 5.58
N ASN A 50 0.88 -30.23 4.80
CA ASN A 50 2.23 -30.77 4.70
C ASN A 50 2.81 -30.43 3.31
N VAL A 51 3.94 -29.73 3.28
CA VAL A 51 4.61 -29.29 2.04
C VAL A 51 5.96 -29.98 1.84
N THR A 52 6.38 -30.14 0.58
CA THR A 52 7.76 -30.51 0.24
C THR A 52 8.46 -29.32 -0.42
N LEU A 53 9.58 -28.89 0.16
CA LEU A 53 10.48 -27.91 -0.47
C LEU A 53 11.51 -28.69 -1.30
N PRO A 54 11.48 -28.61 -2.65
CA PRO A 54 12.34 -29.41 -3.49
C PRO A 54 13.78 -28.90 -3.46
N CYS A 55 14.74 -29.81 -3.31
CA CYS A 55 16.15 -29.54 -3.58
C CYS A 55 16.90 -30.83 -3.92
N ARG A 56 17.59 -30.85 -5.07
CA ARG A 56 18.36 -32.01 -5.55
C ARG A 56 19.74 -31.61 -6.07
N LEU A 57 20.73 -32.48 -5.87
CA LEU A 57 22.04 -32.37 -6.51
C LEU A 57 21.93 -32.76 -7.99
N ASP A 58 22.59 -32.00 -8.86
CA ASP A 58 22.65 -32.24 -10.30
C ASP A 58 24.09 -32.03 -10.81
N PRO A 59 24.72 -33.03 -11.46
CA PRO A 59 24.26 -34.42 -11.59
C PRO A 59 24.07 -35.12 -10.23
N ALA A 60 23.23 -36.16 -10.21
CA ALA A 60 22.90 -36.90 -9.00
C ALA A 60 24.10 -37.74 -8.48
N GLU A 61 24.25 -37.79 -7.15
CA GLU A 61 25.31 -38.52 -6.44
C GLU A 61 24.76 -38.96 -5.07
N ASP A 62 25.36 -39.96 -4.44
CA ASP A 62 25.02 -40.33 -3.06
C ASP A 62 25.48 -39.25 -2.07
N VAL A 63 24.57 -38.71 -1.27
CA VAL A 63 24.84 -37.73 -0.22
C VAL A 63 24.44 -38.21 1.19
N THR A 64 24.21 -39.52 1.36
CA THR A 64 23.65 -40.12 2.59
C THR A 64 24.49 -39.88 3.84
N ASP A 65 25.82 -39.95 3.72
CA ASP A 65 26.79 -39.75 4.81
C ASP A 65 27.28 -38.29 4.92
N LEU A 66 26.98 -37.45 3.93
CA LEU A 66 27.38 -36.04 3.92
C LEU A 66 26.60 -35.23 4.97
N THR A 67 27.03 -33.98 5.16
CA THR A 67 26.23 -33.01 5.90
C THR A 67 25.22 -32.36 4.95
N VAL A 68 23.95 -32.32 5.36
CA VAL A 68 22.85 -31.68 4.65
C VAL A 68 22.18 -30.70 5.61
N GLU A 69 22.18 -29.43 5.26
CA GLU A 69 21.59 -28.35 6.06
C GLU A 69 20.42 -27.71 5.31
N TRP A 70 19.29 -27.55 5.99
CA TRP A 70 18.24 -26.62 5.59
C TRP A 70 18.20 -25.47 6.58
N THR A 71 18.25 -24.24 6.07
CA THR A 71 18.33 -23.03 6.87
C THR A 71 17.33 -21.96 6.42
N ARG A 72 16.95 -21.08 7.35
CA ARG A 72 16.23 -19.82 7.09
C ARG A 72 17.14 -18.66 7.52
N PRO A 73 17.60 -17.78 6.61
CA PRO A 73 18.58 -16.72 6.94
C PRO A 73 18.07 -15.66 7.91
N ASP A 74 16.75 -15.60 8.12
CA ASP A 74 16.01 -14.63 8.91
C ASP A 74 15.69 -15.08 10.34
N LEU A 75 16.15 -16.29 10.73
CA LEU A 75 15.95 -16.87 12.06
C LEU A 75 17.29 -17.09 12.79
N ASP A 76 17.27 -17.01 14.12
CA ASP A 76 18.38 -17.46 14.97
C ASP A 76 17.87 -18.42 16.07
N PRO A 77 18.42 -19.65 16.19
CA PRO A 77 19.37 -20.28 15.28
C PRO A 77 18.74 -20.59 13.90
N ARG A 78 19.46 -20.27 12.82
CA ARG A 78 19.00 -20.39 11.41
C ARG A 78 18.57 -21.78 10.92
N PHE A 79 18.73 -22.84 11.70
CA PHE A 79 18.62 -24.23 11.23
C PHE A 79 17.19 -24.76 11.28
N VAL A 80 16.64 -25.08 10.11
CA VAL A 80 15.31 -25.70 9.93
C VAL A 80 15.40 -27.23 10.03
N HIS A 81 16.47 -27.81 9.47
CA HIS A 81 16.83 -29.22 9.60
C HIS A 81 18.35 -29.38 9.39
N VAL A 82 19.00 -30.27 10.13
CA VAL A 82 20.42 -30.60 9.93
C VAL A 82 20.60 -32.11 10.06
N ARG A 83 21.18 -32.72 9.02
CA ARG A 83 21.64 -34.11 9.03
C ARG A 83 23.15 -34.13 8.82
N ARG A 84 23.88 -34.93 9.60
CA ARG A 84 25.33 -35.11 9.49
C ARG A 84 25.69 -36.56 9.80
N SER A 85 26.50 -37.19 8.95
CA SER A 85 27.02 -38.56 9.18
C SER A 85 25.91 -39.55 9.55
N GLY A 86 24.86 -39.61 8.73
CA GLY A 86 23.73 -40.51 8.92
C GLY A 86 22.70 -40.12 10.01
N GLN A 87 22.91 -39.06 10.81
CA GLN A 87 22.06 -38.70 11.95
C GLN A 87 21.46 -37.29 11.88
N GLU A 88 20.26 -37.09 12.42
CA GLU A 88 19.61 -35.77 12.52
C GLU A 88 20.01 -35.06 13.83
N LEU A 89 20.49 -33.82 13.73
CA LEU A 89 20.93 -33.04 14.88
C LEU A 89 19.80 -32.18 15.46
N VAL A 90 18.80 -32.84 16.05
CA VAL A 90 17.56 -32.21 16.57
C VAL A 90 17.84 -31.04 17.52
N SER A 91 18.89 -31.12 18.34
CA SER A 91 19.30 -30.06 19.28
C SER A 91 19.77 -28.76 18.60
N LYS A 92 20.19 -28.82 17.33
CA LYS A 92 20.57 -27.63 16.53
C LYS A 92 19.38 -26.98 15.82
N LYS A 93 18.23 -27.65 15.70
CA LYS A 93 17.04 -27.13 15.02
C LYS A 93 16.41 -26.00 15.82
N HIS A 94 16.03 -24.93 15.12
CA HIS A 94 15.19 -23.85 15.62
C HIS A 94 13.90 -24.43 16.24
N PRO A 95 13.44 -23.96 17.41
CA PRO A 95 12.33 -24.57 18.14
C PRO A 95 11.08 -24.80 17.29
N TRP A 96 10.73 -23.87 16.40
CA TRP A 96 9.53 -23.94 15.55
C TRP A 96 9.53 -25.09 14.52
N PHE A 97 10.67 -25.73 14.25
CA PHE A 97 10.82 -26.81 13.25
C PHE A 97 11.18 -28.19 13.85
N ARG A 98 11.28 -28.28 15.19
CA ARG A 98 11.40 -29.57 15.89
C ARG A 98 10.16 -30.42 15.61
N GLU A 99 10.35 -31.72 15.40
CA GLU A 99 9.28 -32.71 15.10
C GLU A 99 8.36 -32.39 13.90
N ARG A 100 8.72 -31.38 13.09
CA ARG A 100 7.95 -30.93 11.92
C ARG A 100 8.65 -31.14 10.59
N THR A 101 9.98 -31.29 10.58
CA THR A 101 10.79 -31.37 9.35
C THR A 101 11.63 -32.64 9.23
N SER A 102 11.61 -33.26 8.06
CA SER A 102 12.37 -34.49 7.74
C SER A 102 12.80 -34.55 6.27
N LEU A 103 13.77 -35.41 5.94
CA LEU A 103 14.30 -35.61 4.58
C LEU A 103 13.78 -36.93 3.97
N PHE A 104 13.87 -37.06 2.64
CA PHE A 104 13.63 -38.32 1.94
C PHE A 104 14.86 -39.24 2.06
N ILE A 105 15.04 -39.87 3.23
CA ILE A 105 16.25 -40.66 3.58
C ILE A 105 16.66 -41.66 2.49
N ASN A 106 15.70 -42.40 1.92
CA ASN A 106 15.96 -43.41 0.89
C ASN A 106 16.43 -42.84 -0.46
N GLU A 107 16.23 -41.54 -0.68
CA GLU A 107 16.56 -40.81 -1.92
C GLU A 107 17.84 -39.95 -1.80
N LEU A 108 18.46 -39.90 -0.61
CA LEU A 108 19.78 -39.27 -0.43
C LEU A 108 20.85 -39.92 -1.32
N LYS A 109 20.73 -41.23 -1.57
CA LYS A 109 21.55 -41.98 -2.53
C LYS A 109 21.39 -41.56 -4.00
N HIS A 110 20.36 -40.77 -4.29
CA HIS A 110 20.06 -40.18 -5.61
C HIS A 110 20.23 -38.64 -5.60
N GLY A 111 20.93 -38.09 -4.61
CA GLY A 111 21.17 -36.64 -4.48
C GLY A 111 19.94 -35.81 -4.07
N ASN A 112 18.81 -36.43 -3.74
CA ASN A 112 17.57 -35.73 -3.38
C ASN A 112 17.59 -35.34 -1.88
N ILE A 113 17.81 -34.06 -1.61
CA ILE A 113 17.83 -33.49 -0.26
C ILE A 113 16.56 -32.68 0.05
N SER A 114 15.46 -32.93 -0.66
CA SER A 114 14.19 -32.20 -0.48
C SER A 114 13.65 -32.32 0.95
N LEU A 115 13.11 -31.22 1.48
CA LEU A 115 12.62 -31.14 2.86
C LEU A 115 11.11 -31.31 2.91
N LYS A 116 10.64 -32.27 3.71
CA LYS A 116 9.24 -32.33 4.15
C LYS A 116 9.06 -31.38 5.33
N LEU A 117 8.07 -30.50 5.28
CA LEU A 117 7.63 -29.63 6.38
C LEU A 117 6.16 -29.93 6.66
N SER A 118 5.82 -30.22 7.93
CA SER A 118 4.48 -30.65 8.33
C SER A 118 3.76 -29.67 9.24
N ARG A 119 2.42 -29.64 9.12
CA ARG A 119 1.53 -28.72 9.85
C ARG A 119 1.93 -27.26 9.65
N VAL A 120 1.99 -26.80 8.40
CA VAL A 120 2.49 -25.47 7.99
C VAL A 120 1.77 -24.35 8.73
N LYS A 121 2.52 -23.35 9.19
CA LYS A 121 2.06 -22.16 9.91
C LYS A 121 2.31 -20.92 9.08
N LEU A 122 1.54 -19.85 9.29
CA LEU A 122 1.75 -18.56 8.64
C LEU A 122 3.19 -18.03 8.85
N SER A 123 3.75 -18.23 10.04
CA SER A 123 5.14 -17.87 10.38
C SER A 123 6.23 -18.67 9.64
N ASP A 124 5.88 -19.81 9.01
CA ASP A 124 6.84 -20.58 8.21
C ASP A 124 7.12 -19.95 6.83
N GLN A 125 6.31 -18.98 6.39
CA GLN A 125 6.55 -18.20 5.17
C GLN A 125 7.95 -17.55 5.18
N GLY A 126 8.67 -17.64 4.06
CA GLY A 126 10.03 -17.10 3.94
C GLY A 126 10.91 -17.83 2.93
N THR A 127 12.17 -17.40 2.85
CA THR A 127 13.18 -18.00 1.96
C THR A 127 13.97 -19.08 2.70
N TYR A 128 13.81 -20.32 2.27
CA TYR A 128 14.58 -21.46 2.74
C TYR A 128 15.83 -21.65 1.88
N ARG A 129 16.91 -22.17 2.46
CA ARG A 129 18.14 -22.54 1.76
C ARG A 129 18.55 -23.97 2.07
N CYS A 130 18.77 -24.77 1.03
CA CYS A 130 19.38 -26.09 1.12
C CYS A 130 20.88 -25.99 0.84
N PHE A 131 21.71 -26.63 1.66
CA PHE A 131 23.17 -26.53 1.59
C PHE A 131 23.82 -27.89 1.85
N ILE A 132 24.86 -28.21 1.07
CA ILE A 132 25.77 -29.34 1.32
C ILE A 132 27.17 -28.75 1.56
N PRO A 133 27.60 -28.57 2.83
CA PRO A 133 28.89 -27.97 3.15
C PRO A 133 30.07 -28.69 2.48
N GLY A 134 30.08 -30.03 2.49
CA GLY A 134 31.15 -30.85 1.91
C GLY A 134 31.27 -30.82 0.37
N LYS A 135 30.41 -30.06 -0.32
CA LYS A 135 30.48 -29.79 -1.76
C LYS A 135 30.42 -28.29 -2.08
N GLU A 136 30.31 -27.44 -1.06
CA GLU A 136 30.06 -25.99 -1.17
C GLU A 136 28.86 -25.61 -2.05
N LYS A 137 27.84 -26.47 -2.15
CA LYS A 137 26.65 -26.24 -3.00
C LYS A 137 25.48 -25.74 -2.17
N LEU A 138 24.86 -24.65 -2.64
CA LEU A 138 23.73 -23.94 -2.02
C LEU A 138 22.62 -23.77 -3.08
N SER A 139 21.36 -23.89 -2.66
CA SER A 139 20.21 -23.40 -3.43
C SER A 139 19.17 -22.76 -2.51
N SER A 140 18.22 -22.04 -3.08
CA SER A 140 17.14 -21.37 -2.33
C SER A 140 15.76 -21.83 -2.82
N VAL A 141 14.77 -21.80 -1.93
CA VAL A 141 13.36 -22.09 -2.20
C VAL A 141 12.52 -21.07 -1.45
N GLN A 142 11.63 -20.36 -2.16
CA GLN A 142 10.65 -19.47 -1.53
C GLN A 142 9.41 -20.27 -1.15
N LEU A 143 8.94 -20.12 0.09
CA LEU A 143 7.63 -20.63 0.55
C LEU A 143 6.71 -19.44 0.83
N PHE A 144 5.55 -19.41 0.19
CA PHE A 144 4.39 -18.62 0.61
C PHE A 144 3.39 -19.51 1.34
N VAL A 145 2.68 -18.95 2.33
CA VAL A 145 1.64 -19.66 3.06
C VAL A 145 0.30 -18.96 2.80
N ALA A 146 -0.67 -19.72 2.31
CA ALA A 146 -2.01 -19.24 2.01
C ALA A 146 -3.00 -19.52 3.16
N SER A 147 -4.03 -18.68 3.26
CA SER A 147 -5.19 -18.93 4.12
C SER A 147 -6.24 -19.74 3.35
N ASP A 148 -6.75 -20.81 3.96
CA ASP A 148 -7.91 -21.57 3.48
C ASP A 148 -9.24 -20.82 3.71
N ALA A 149 -9.28 -19.99 4.77
CA ALA A 149 -10.51 -19.40 5.29
C ALA A 149 -10.94 -18.08 4.59
N VAL A 150 -10.33 -17.68 3.48
CA VAL A 150 -10.59 -16.39 2.80
C VAL A 150 -12.09 -16.17 2.55
N SER A 151 -12.62 -15.00 2.94
CA SER A 151 -14.01 -14.63 2.65
C SER A 151 -14.12 -13.86 1.34
N SER A 152 -15.10 -14.17 0.49
CA SER A 152 -15.44 -13.33 -0.67
C SER A 152 -15.64 -11.85 -0.26
N PRO A 153 -15.20 -10.87 -1.08
CA PRO A 153 -15.46 -9.47 -0.80
C PRO A 153 -16.96 -9.16 -0.76
N VAL A 154 -17.34 -8.19 0.06
CA VAL A 154 -18.72 -7.70 0.18
C VAL A 154 -18.72 -6.20 -0.11
N ILE A 155 -19.53 -5.77 -1.08
CA ILE A 155 -19.72 -4.36 -1.41
C ILE A 155 -20.99 -3.84 -0.71
N THR A 156 -20.90 -2.62 -0.19
CA THR A 156 -21.93 -1.93 0.58
C THR A 156 -22.05 -0.48 0.13
N LEU A 157 -23.26 0.08 0.17
CA LEU A 157 -23.50 1.50 -0.09
C LEU A 157 -23.10 2.31 1.14
N ALA A 158 -22.07 3.14 1.04
CA ALA A 158 -21.55 3.94 2.17
C ALA A 158 -22.16 5.35 2.25
N GLY A 159 -22.76 5.84 1.15
CA GLY A 159 -23.45 7.13 1.09
C GLY A 159 -23.48 7.73 -0.31
N VAL A 160 -23.78 9.03 -0.39
CA VAL A 160 -23.71 9.84 -1.62
C VAL A 160 -22.91 11.10 -1.31
N ASP A 161 -21.95 11.43 -2.15
CA ASP A 161 -21.19 12.68 -2.08
C ASP A 161 -22.08 13.85 -2.54
N LYS A 162 -22.32 14.78 -1.60
CA LYS A 162 -23.18 15.95 -1.82
C LYS A 162 -22.56 17.01 -2.75
N THR A 163 -21.27 16.90 -3.07
CA THR A 163 -20.56 17.86 -3.92
C THR A 163 -20.52 17.45 -5.39
N THR A 164 -20.35 16.15 -5.67
CA THR A 164 -20.32 15.58 -7.03
C THR A 164 -21.66 14.94 -7.45
N GLY A 165 -22.48 14.50 -6.50
CA GLY A 165 -23.61 13.60 -6.76
C GLY A 165 -23.20 12.13 -6.96
N GLY A 166 -21.92 11.80 -6.77
CA GLY A 166 -21.41 10.44 -6.89
C GLY A 166 -21.82 9.54 -5.73
N VAL A 167 -22.03 8.26 -6.01
CA VAL A 167 -22.35 7.24 -5.00
C VAL A 167 -21.06 6.71 -4.38
N VAL A 168 -21.00 6.63 -3.06
CA VAL A 168 -19.82 6.10 -2.35
C VAL A 168 -20.04 4.62 -2.05
N LEU A 169 -19.20 3.77 -2.63
CA LEU A 169 -19.14 2.34 -2.36
C LEU A 169 -18.06 2.04 -1.32
N HIS A 170 -18.31 1.04 -0.48
CA HIS A 170 -17.36 0.46 0.46
C HIS A 170 -17.30 -1.05 0.25
N CYS A 171 -16.11 -1.58 -0.02
CA CYS A 171 -15.83 -3.00 -0.12
C CYS A 171 -15.01 -3.45 1.09
N SER A 172 -15.31 -4.62 1.64
CA SER A 172 -14.47 -5.26 2.65
C SER A 172 -14.36 -6.76 2.45
N SER A 173 -13.22 -7.34 2.85
CA SER A 173 -12.91 -8.77 2.76
C SER A 173 -11.93 -9.17 3.87
N SER A 174 -11.99 -10.42 4.34
CA SER A 174 -11.35 -10.87 5.58
C SER A 174 -10.64 -12.22 5.46
N ARG A 175 -9.81 -12.53 6.47
CA ARG A 175 -9.11 -13.81 6.66
C ARG A 175 -8.08 -14.15 5.58
N TRP A 176 -7.39 -13.14 5.03
CA TRP A 176 -6.33 -13.30 4.03
C TRP A 176 -4.95 -13.55 4.65
N HIS A 177 -4.11 -14.35 3.99
CA HIS A 177 -2.66 -14.36 4.23
C HIS A 177 -1.93 -14.80 2.96
N PRO A 178 -0.81 -14.17 2.56
CA PRO A 178 -0.30 -12.87 3.02
C PRO A 178 -1.28 -11.69 2.73
N GLU A 179 -0.87 -10.46 3.03
CA GLU A 179 -1.65 -9.23 2.75
C GLU A 179 -2.03 -9.12 1.26
N PRO A 180 -3.33 -8.89 0.92
CA PRO A 180 -3.79 -8.80 -0.46
C PRO A 180 -3.87 -7.34 -0.97
N GLU A 181 -3.90 -7.20 -2.29
CA GLU A 181 -4.26 -5.95 -2.98
C GLU A 181 -5.79 -5.87 -3.15
N VAL A 182 -6.34 -4.66 -3.07
CA VAL A 182 -7.76 -4.37 -3.37
C VAL A 182 -7.83 -3.39 -4.53
N LEU A 183 -8.59 -3.75 -5.57
CA LEU A 183 -8.80 -2.98 -6.79
C LEU A 183 -10.29 -2.76 -7.04
N TRP A 184 -10.64 -1.62 -7.62
CA TRP A 184 -12.00 -1.32 -8.08
C TRP A 184 -12.03 -1.21 -9.60
N LEU A 185 -13.05 -1.80 -10.22
CA LEU A 185 -13.24 -1.82 -11.67
C LEU A 185 -14.62 -1.28 -12.04
N ASP A 186 -14.75 -0.65 -13.22
CA ASP A 186 -16.06 -0.44 -13.84
C ASP A 186 -16.56 -1.72 -14.56
N GLY A 187 -17.83 -1.72 -14.99
CA GLY A 187 -18.46 -2.82 -15.72
C GLY A 187 -17.84 -3.12 -17.09
N GLU A 188 -16.89 -2.29 -17.55
CA GLU A 188 -16.08 -2.52 -18.74
C GLU A 188 -14.68 -3.11 -18.40
N GLY A 189 -14.37 -3.27 -17.10
CA GLY A 189 -13.14 -3.88 -16.59
C GLY A 189 -11.98 -2.91 -16.34
N ASN A 190 -12.18 -1.59 -16.44
CA ASN A 190 -11.13 -0.59 -16.28
C ASN A 190 -10.93 -0.22 -14.80
N LEU A 191 -9.67 0.02 -14.41
CA LEU A 191 -9.32 0.39 -13.03
C LEU A 191 -9.86 1.78 -12.64
N LEU A 192 -10.55 1.85 -11.51
CA LEU A 192 -11.08 3.07 -10.91
C LEU A 192 -10.14 3.66 -9.85
N SER A 193 -10.11 4.98 -9.77
CA SER A 193 -9.31 5.72 -8.76
C SER A 193 -10.00 5.72 -7.40
N ALA A 194 -9.78 4.66 -6.62
CA ALA A 194 -10.28 4.54 -5.25
C ALA A 194 -9.43 5.32 -4.22
N GLY A 195 -9.95 5.43 -2.99
CA GLY A 195 -9.16 5.85 -1.83
C GLY A 195 -8.11 4.80 -1.43
N PRO A 196 -7.20 5.13 -0.50
CA PRO A 196 -6.22 4.18 0.00
C PRO A 196 -6.92 2.98 0.65
N THR A 197 -6.41 1.77 0.41
CA THR A 197 -6.88 0.55 1.08
C THR A 197 -6.50 0.60 2.55
N GLU A 198 -7.50 0.43 3.41
CA GLU A 198 -7.35 0.20 4.84
C GLU A 198 -7.02 -1.28 5.05
N THR A 199 -5.91 -1.60 5.72
CA THR A 199 -5.56 -3.00 6.06
C THR A 199 -5.38 -3.16 7.56
N VAL A 200 -5.99 -4.22 8.11
CA VAL A 200 -6.01 -4.52 9.54
C VAL A 200 -5.63 -5.98 9.74
N ARG A 201 -4.58 -6.23 10.52
CA ARG A 201 -4.16 -7.58 10.90
C ARG A 201 -4.86 -8.02 12.18
N GLY A 202 -5.54 -9.15 12.13
CA GLY A 202 -6.25 -9.74 13.26
C GLY A 202 -5.34 -10.46 14.26
N PRO A 203 -5.88 -10.89 15.42
CA PRO A 203 -5.15 -11.68 16.41
C PRO A 203 -4.85 -13.11 15.94
N ASP A 204 -5.39 -13.50 14.79
CA ASP A 204 -5.18 -14.74 14.05
C ASP A 204 -4.03 -14.66 13.02
N ASP A 205 -3.30 -13.53 12.97
CA ASP A 205 -2.29 -13.21 11.96
C ASP A 205 -2.81 -13.14 10.51
N LEU A 206 -4.13 -13.07 10.33
CA LEU A 206 -4.79 -12.87 9.04
C LEU A 206 -5.13 -11.39 8.81
N TYR A 207 -5.26 -11.03 7.54
CA TYR A 207 -5.56 -9.67 7.09
C TYR A 207 -7.05 -9.53 6.77
N THR A 208 -7.61 -8.42 7.25
CA THR A 208 -8.90 -7.87 6.80
C THR A 208 -8.61 -6.55 6.09
N VAL A 209 -9.22 -6.36 4.94
CA VAL A 209 -8.99 -5.22 4.06
C VAL A 209 -10.30 -4.52 3.75
N SER A 210 -10.29 -3.20 3.68
CA SER A 210 -11.40 -2.37 3.23
C SER A 210 -10.94 -1.29 2.27
N SER A 211 -11.80 -0.90 1.33
CA SER A 211 -11.53 0.17 0.38
C SER A 211 -12.82 0.92 0.05
N ARG A 212 -12.70 2.21 -0.26
CA ARG A 212 -13.80 3.10 -0.62
C ARG A 212 -13.55 3.76 -1.97
N VAL A 213 -14.59 3.86 -2.79
CA VAL A 213 -14.56 4.56 -4.07
C VAL A 213 -15.83 5.40 -4.23
N THR A 214 -15.70 6.60 -4.78
CA THR A 214 -16.84 7.39 -5.24
C THR A 214 -17.01 7.15 -6.74
N VAL A 215 -18.20 6.74 -7.16
CA VAL A 215 -18.52 6.44 -8.56
C VAL A 215 -19.59 7.36 -9.10
N GLU A 216 -19.44 7.73 -10.37
CA GLU A 216 -20.41 8.52 -11.13
C GLU A 216 -21.25 7.60 -12.03
N LYS A 217 -22.38 8.10 -12.53
CA LYS A 217 -23.24 7.34 -13.45
C LYS A 217 -22.49 6.96 -14.73
N ARG A 218 -22.61 5.70 -15.15
CA ARG A 218 -22.01 5.13 -16.37
C ARG A 218 -23.09 4.46 -17.23
N HIS A 219 -22.70 3.81 -18.32
CA HIS A 219 -23.64 3.10 -19.20
C HIS A 219 -24.04 1.72 -18.63
N SER A 220 -23.13 1.07 -17.89
CA SER A 220 -23.36 -0.22 -17.24
C SER A 220 -23.84 -0.10 -15.79
N ASN A 221 -23.46 0.98 -15.09
CA ASN A 221 -23.60 1.18 -13.64
C ASN A 221 -23.15 -0.03 -12.78
N SER A 222 -22.32 -0.92 -13.32
CA SER A 222 -21.77 -2.06 -12.59
C SER A 222 -20.35 -1.74 -12.13
N PHE A 223 -20.02 -2.19 -10.93
CA PHE A 223 -18.75 -1.90 -10.26
C PHE A 223 -18.26 -3.15 -9.53
N THR A 224 -17.02 -3.55 -9.81
CA THR A 224 -16.43 -4.78 -9.26
C THR A 224 -15.33 -4.44 -8.27
N CYS A 225 -15.40 -5.02 -7.07
CA CYS A 225 -14.31 -5.04 -6.11
C CYS A 225 -13.54 -6.35 -6.30
N ARG A 226 -12.28 -6.25 -6.73
CA ARG A 226 -11.34 -7.38 -6.86
C ARG A 226 -10.36 -7.35 -5.71
N VAL A 227 -10.21 -8.46 -4.99
CA VAL A 227 -9.18 -8.67 -3.97
C VAL A 227 -8.25 -9.78 -4.46
N GLN A 228 -6.94 -9.51 -4.51
CA GLN A 228 -5.97 -10.37 -5.21
C GLN A 228 -4.62 -10.49 -4.50
N GLN A 229 -3.92 -11.59 -4.75
CA GLN A 229 -2.58 -11.89 -4.23
C GLN A 229 -1.68 -12.39 -5.37
N ASN A 230 -1.06 -11.47 -6.08
CA ASN A 230 -0.22 -11.74 -7.26
C ASN A 230 0.90 -12.78 -7.00
N ASN A 231 1.42 -12.83 -5.77
CA ASN A 231 2.47 -13.76 -5.36
C ASN A 231 2.05 -15.25 -5.37
N ILE A 232 0.75 -15.54 -5.29
CA ILE A 232 0.19 -16.90 -5.26
C ILE A 232 -0.93 -17.13 -6.29
N ASN A 233 -1.19 -16.15 -7.17
CA ASN A 233 -2.26 -16.15 -8.19
C ASN A 233 -3.69 -16.38 -7.64
N GLN A 234 -3.95 -15.98 -6.40
CA GLN A 234 -5.27 -16.08 -5.77
C GLN A 234 -6.03 -14.76 -5.94
N THR A 235 -7.26 -14.83 -6.45
CA THR A 235 -8.13 -13.66 -6.70
C THR A 235 -9.57 -13.99 -6.30
N THR A 236 -10.29 -13.02 -5.75
CA THR A 236 -11.73 -13.15 -5.43
C THR A 236 -12.43 -11.82 -5.68
N GLU A 237 -13.63 -11.86 -6.26
CA GLU A 237 -14.31 -10.69 -6.79
C GLU A 237 -15.77 -10.64 -6.35
N ALA A 238 -16.31 -9.43 -6.24
CA ALA A 238 -17.74 -9.19 -6.06
C ALA A 238 -18.16 -8.01 -6.93
N GLU A 239 -19.36 -8.08 -7.49
CA GLU A 239 -19.93 -7.09 -8.40
C GLU A 239 -21.18 -6.46 -7.76
N ILE A 240 -21.37 -5.15 -7.94
CA ILE A 240 -22.60 -4.44 -7.58
C ILE A 240 -23.09 -3.61 -8.77
N HIS A 241 -24.38 -3.76 -9.10
CA HIS A 241 -25.06 -2.91 -10.07
C HIS A 241 -25.89 -1.84 -9.33
N ILE A 242 -25.66 -0.57 -9.65
CA ILE A 242 -26.34 0.57 -9.02
C ILE A 242 -27.52 1.00 -9.90
N GLN A 243 -28.73 1.01 -9.33
CA GLN A 243 -29.91 1.53 -10.01
C GLN A 243 -29.80 3.05 -10.24
N ASP A 244 -30.33 3.51 -11.37
CA ASP A 244 -30.29 4.92 -11.79
C ASP A 244 -30.80 5.91 -10.73
N ASP A 245 -31.77 5.48 -9.91
CA ASP A 245 -32.39 6.27 -8.83
C ASP A 245 -31.44 6.58 -7.65
N PHE A 246 -30.24 5.98 -7.59
CA PHE A 246 -29.20 6.39 -6.64
C PHE A 246 -28.34 7.56 -7.16
N PHE A 247 -28.30 7.78 -8.48
CA PHE A 247 -27.61 8.91 -9.10
C PHE A 247 -28.53 10.14 -9.23
N ILE A 248 -29.32 10.42 -8.19
CA ILE A 248 -30.12 11.65 -8.10
C ILE A 248 -29.18 12.83 -7.89
N PHE A 249 -28.86 13.51 -9.00
CA PHE A 249 -28.42 14.88 -8.96
C PHE A 249 -29.39 15.70 -8.10
N LEU A 250 -28.86 16.52 -7.18
CA LEU A 250 -29.57 17.71 -6.71
C LEU A 250 -29.58 18.78 -7.81
N SER A 251 -30.10 18.40 -8.98
CA SER A 251 -30.62 19.31 -9.98
C SER A 251 -31.77 20.06 -9.34
N SER A 252 -31.46 21.19 -8.72
CA SER A 252 -32.41 22.23 -8.36
C SER A 252 -32.95 22.86 -9.66
N SER A 253 -33.70 22.06 -10.42
CA SER A 253 -34.28 22.41 -11.73
C SER A 253 -35.35 23.51 -11.62
N ASN A 254 -35.71 23.87 -10.39
CA ASN A 254 -36.41 25.11 -10.10
C ASN A 254 -35.58 26.35 -10.45
N VAL A 255 -34.24 26.33 -10.54
CA VAL A 255 -33.43 27.51 -10.91
C VAL A 255 -33.76 28.04 -12.33
N PRO A 256 -33.66 27.24 -13.42
CA PRO A 256 -34.06 27.73 -14.75
C PRO A 256 -35.56 28.06 -14.85
N ILE A 257 -36.42 27.38 -14.08
CA ILE A 257 -37.85 27.69 -14.02
C ILE A 257 -38.08 29.05 -13.33
N ILE A 258 -37.49 29.30 -12.17
CA ILE A 258 -37.59 30.56 -11.42
C ILE A 258 -37.00 31.71 -12.25
N ILE A 259 -35.88 31.52 -12.95
CA ILE A 259 -35.33 32.51 -13.88
C ILE A 259 -36.32 32.78 -15.02
N GLY A 260 -36.89 31.74 -15.63
CA GLY A 260 -37.91 31.88 -16.68
C GLY A 260 -39.16 32.63 -16.22
N TRP A 261 -39.66 32.33 -15.01
CA TRP A 261 -40.82 33.01 -14.41
C TRP A 261 -40.50 34.44 -14.00
N ALA A 262 -39.30 34.72 -13.49
CA ALA A 262 -38.85 36.08 -13.17
C ALA A 262 -38.68 36.95 -14.42
N VAL A 263 -38.10 36.40 -15.50
CA VAL A 263 -38.00 37.07 -16.80
C VAL A 263 -39.39 37.28 -17.41
N SER A 264 -40.28 36.29 -17.33
CA SER A 264 -41.66 36.41 -17.79
C SER A 264 -42.42 37.51 -17.03
N LEU A 265 -42.32 37.55 -15.69
CA LEU A 265 -42.87 38.62 -14.86
C LEU A 265 -42.29 39.99 -15.21
N ALA A 266 -40.98 40.10 -15.41
CA ALA A 266 -40.34 41.36 -15.82
C ALA A 266 -40.85 41.85 -17.19
N VAL A 267 -40.98 40.95 -18.18
CA VAL A 267 -41.56 41.28 -19.49
C VAL A 267 -43.03 41.67 -19.36
N CYS A 268 -43.83 40.96 -18.57
CA CYS A 268 -45.22 41.33 -18.30
C CYS A 268 -45.34 42.71 -17.63
N ILE A 269 -44.47 43.03 -16.67
CA ILE A 269 -44.42 44.36 -16.03
C ILE A 269 -44.04 45.44 -17.04
N ILE A 270 -43.06 45.20 -17.92
CA ILE A 270 -42.67 46.14 -18.98
C ILE A 270 -43.81 46.35 -19.99
N VAL A 271 -44.55 45.29 -20.35
CA VAL A 271 -45.74 45.39 -21.21
C VAL A 271 -46.86 46.16 -20.52
N ILE A 272 -47.13 45.92 -19.24
CA ILE A 272 -48.13 46.67 -18.47
C ILE A 272 -47.73 48.15 -18.35
N LEU A 273 -46.48 48.45 -18.00
CA LEU A 273 -45.97 49.82 -17.90
C LEU A 273 -46.01 50.56 -19.24
N SER A 274 -45.69 49.90 -20.35
CA SER A 274 -45.76 50.50 -21.68
C SER A 274 -47.21 50.66 -22.17
N LEU A 275 -48.13 49.75 -21.86
CA LEU A 275 -49.57 49.93 -22.10
C LEU A 275 -50.15 51.07 -21.25
N VAL A 276 -49.77 51.18 -19.98
CA VAL A 276 -50.16 52.30 -19.10
C VAL A 276 -49.57 53.62 -19.62
N PHE A 277 -48.30 53.64 -20.05
CA PHE A 277 -47.70 54.80 -20.69
C PHE A 277 -48.41 55.19 -22.00
N LEU A 278 -48.78 54.22 -22.84
CA LEU A 278 -49.57 54.47 -24.05
C LEU A 278 -50.99 54.94 -23.73
N PHE A 279 -51.59 54.49 -22.63
CA PHE A 279 -52.90 54.96 -22.17
C PHE A 279 -52.82 56.39 -21.61
N LEU A 280 -51.82 56.70 -20.78
CA LEU A 280 -51.55 58.05 -20.27
C LEU A 280 -51.19 59.01 -21.42
N LYS A 281 -50.37 58.56 -22.38
CA LYS A 281 -50.04 59.31 -23.60
C LYS A 281 -51.24 59.46 -24.53
N ARG A 282 -52.17 58.49 -24.61
CA ARG A 282 -53.48 58.68 -25.28
C ARG A 282 -54.39 59.66 -24.53
N ARG A 283 -54.33 59.68 -23.19
CA ARG A 283 -55.07 60.64 -22.36
C ARG A 283 -54.52 62.06 -22.54
N GLN A 284 -53.21 62.23 -22.68
CA GLN A 284 -52.59 63.51 -23.04
C GLN A 284 -52.74 63.86 -24.52
N ASN A 285 -52.69 62.93 -25.48
CA ASN A 285 -52.90 63.19 -26.92
C ASN A 285 -54.38 63.48 -27.28
N LYS A 286 -55.33 63.41 -26.34
CA LYS A 286 -56.63 64.12 -26.47
C LYS A 286 -56.50 65.65 -26.30
N THR A 287 -55.31 66.14 -25.99
CA THR A 287 -54.87 67.52 -26.10
C THR A 287 -53.66 67.58 -27.05
N ILE A 288 -53.62 68.61 -27.92
CA ILE A 288 -52.52 68.85 -28.87
C ILE A 288 -52.29 67.70 -29.89
N THR A 289 -53.25 67.55 -30.81
CA THR A 289 -52.90 67.22 -32.21
C THR A 289 -53.19 68.43 -33.09
N LYS A 290 -52.15 69.24 -33.34
CA LYS A 290 -52.06 70.19 -34.46
C LYS A 290 -50.63 70.15 -35.00
N ARG A 291 -50.52 70.11 -36.35
CA ARG A 291 -49.31 70.40 -37.16
C ARG A 291 -48.20 69.32 -37.26
N SER A 292 -48.36 68.40 -38.23
CA SER A 292 -47.50 68.20 -39.43
C SER A 292 -46.11 68.90 -39.52
N ARG A 293 -45.05 68.42 -40.23
CA ARG A 293 -44.82 67.30 -41.18
C ARG A 293 -43.33 67.33 -41.69
N SER A 294 -42.69 66.17 -41.96
CA SER A 294 -41.57 65.86 -42.94
C SER A 294 -40.85 64.53 -42.57
N GLU A 295 -40.47 63.52 -43.39
CA GLU A 295 -39.92 63.38 -44.78
C GLU A 295 -38.37 63.62 -44.81
N GLU A 296 -37.42 62.83 -45.40
CA GLU A 296 -37.31 61.55 -46.20
C GLU A 296 -35.78 61.06 -46.21
N THR A 297 -35.10 60.05 -46.86
CA THR A 297 -35.27 59.00 -47.95
C THR A 297 -34.34 57.71 -47.76
N GLU A 298 -33.48 57.26 -48.71
CA GLU A 298 -32.72 55.92 -48.83
C GLU A 298 -31.19 56.06 -49.20
N GLU A 299 -30.29 55.12 -49.63
CA GLU A 299 -30.18 53.68 -50.07
C GLU A 299 -28.71 53.13 -49.84
N GLY A 300 -28.37 51.85 -50.13
CA GLY A 300 -26.98 51.43 -50.49
C GLY A 300 -26.57 49.92 -50.39
N GLU A 301 -25.72 49.38 -51.29
CA GLU A 301 -25.07 48.02 -51.24
C GLU A 301 -23.72 47.97 -52.06
N LYS A 302 -23.18 47.02 -52.89
CA LYS A 302 -23.57 45.78 -53.63
C LYS A 302 -22.33 44.83 -53.93
N LYS A 303 -22.35 43.53 -53.52
CA LYS A 303 -21.64 42.31 -54.13
C LYS A 303 -20.05 42.21 -54.20
N LYS A 304 -19.35 41.14 -54.68
CA LYS A 304 -19.37 39.63 -54.50
C LYS A 304 -18.24 38.83 -55.27
N SER A 305 -17.63 37.77 -54.67
CA SER A 305 -17.07 36.48 -55.24
C SER A 305 -15.69 36.27 -55.97
N SER A 306 -15.13 35.04 -55.77
CA SER A 306 -14.17 34.23 -56.60
C SER A 306 -12.66 34.62 -56.65
N LYS A 307 -11.67 33.73 -56.93
CA LYS A 307 -11.65 32.30 -57.37
C LYS A 307 -10.39 31.50 -56.87
N ARG A 308 -10.22 30.25 -57.36
CA ARG A 308 -9.29 29.15 -56.93
C ARG A 308 -8.04 29.01 -57.83
N ASN A 309 -6.93 28.43 -57.36
CA ASN A 309 -5.81 27.97 -58.21
C ASN A 309 -5.11 26.66 -57.71
N LYS A 310 -4.42 25.91 -58.60
CA LYS A 310 -3.70 24.62 -58.36
C LYS A 310 -2.85 24.23 -59.59
N ASN A 311 -1.65 23.65 -59.46
CA ASN A 311 -0.82 23.20 -60.63
C ASN A 311 0.14 22.00 -60.35
N LYS A 312 0.65 21.34 -61.41
CA LYS A 312 1.61 20.18 -61.40
C LYS A 312 2.36 19.98 -62.75
N GLY A 313 3.70 19.86 -62.74
CA GLY A 313 4.57 19.23 -63.78
C GLY A 313 4.57 19.82 -65.22
N PRO A 314 5.26 19.21 -66.23
CA PRO A 314 6.25 18.08 -66.20
C PRO A 314 7.51 18.24 -67.14
N VAL A 315 8.43 17.23 -67.16
CA VAL A 315 9.29 16.67 -68.29
C VAL A 315 10.09 17.63 -69.23
N VAL A 316 11.43 17.59 -69.49
CA VAL A 316 12.49 16.57 -69.83
C VAL A 316 12.83 16.46 -71.34
N ASP A 317 14.14 16.42 -71.68
CA ASP A 317 14.77 16.27 -73.03
C ASP A 317 16.22 15.68 -72.93
N ASP A 318 16.97 15.48 -74.04
CA ASP A 318 18.27 14.72 -74.12
C ASP A 318 19.34 15.27 -75.15
N LEU A 319 20.45 14.52 -75.38
CA LEU A 319 21.65 14.66 -76.29
C LEU A 319 22.90 15.41 -75.74
N GLU A 320 24.17 15.16 -76.15
CA GLU A 320 24.96 13.99 -76.66
C GLU A 320 26.48 14.39 -76.77
N THR A 321 27.40 13.48 -77.19
CA THR A 321 28.61 13.72 -78.07
C THR A 321 30.08 13.60 -77.55
N LYS A 322 30.71 12.42 -77.83
CA LYS A 322 32.04 12.10 -78.49
C LYS A 322 33.48 12.43 -77.91
N ARG A 323 34.28 11.33 -77.79
CA ARG A 323 35.65 11.02 -78.36
C ARG A 323 36.95 11.74 -77.86
N THR A 324 38.19 11.21 -78.04
CA THR A 324 38.70 10.03 -78.82
C THR A 324 39.39 8.93 -77.97
N THR A 325 40.67 8.46 -78.00
CA THR A 325 41.96 8.80 -78.72
C THR A 325 42.96 7.58 -78.66
N SER A 326 44.01 7.51 -79.51
CA SER A 326 44.93 6.35 -79.76
C SER A 326 46.35 6.80 -80.21
N GLN A 327 47.47 6.05 -80.32
CA GLN A 327 48.04 4.72 -79.87
C GLN A 327 49.56 4.65 -80.27
N GLN A 328 50.39 3.68 -79.77
CA GLN A 328 51.82 3.51 -80.19
C GLN A 328 52.42 2.07 -80.03
N ASN A 329 53.56 1.77 -80.69
CA ASN A 329 54.10 0.43 -81.04
C ASN A 329 55.62 0.19 -80.69
N PRO A 330 56.15 -1.07 -80.75
CA PRO A 330 57.59 -1.42 -80.52
C PRO A 330 58.37 -2.06 -81.73
N LEU A 331 59.72 -2.10 -81.71
CA LEU A 331 60.57 -2.96 -82.61
C LEU A 331 62.06 -3.14 -82.17
N LEU A 332 62.74 -4.16 -82.77
CA LEU A 332 64.15 -4.69 -82.80
C LEU A 332 65.36 -3.70 -82.67
N SER A 333 66.67 -4.06 -82.54
CA SER A 333 67.54 -5.29 -82.36
C SER A 333 69.00 -4.85 -81.94
N LEU A 334 70.05 -5.62 -81.60
CA LEU A 334 70.86 -6.60 -82.39
C LEU A 334 72.08 -7.19 -81.56
N ASP A 335 72.59 -8.38 -81.91
CA ASP A 335 73.90 -9.10 -81.72
C ASP A 335 74.96 -8.84 -80.60
N GLY A 336 75.64 -9.94 -80.19
CA GLY A 336 76.98 -9.96 -79.53
C GLY A 336 77.36 -11.28 -78.80
N VAL A 337 78.52 -11.90 -79.08
CA VAL A 337 78.90 -13.25 -78.53
C VAL A 337 80.41 -13.38 -78.21
N GLN A 338 80.79 -13.80 -76.98
CA GLN A 338 81.83 -14.85 -76.74
C GLN A 338 82.11 -15.24 -75.26
N ARG A 339 81.82 -16.52 -74.95
CA ARG A 339 82.68 -17.53 -74.28
C ARG A 339 83.49 -17.17 -73.02
N LYS A 340 83.11 -17.74 -71.86
CA LYS A 340 84.03 -18.51 -71.00
C LYS A 340 83.36 -19.30 -69.87
N GLU A 341 83.32 -20.61 -70.06
CA GLU A 341 83.58 -21.66 -69.06
C GLU A 341 84.63 -21.21 -68.01
N GLU A 342 84.57 -21.49 -66.71
CA GLU A 342 83.58 -22.06 -65.77
C GLU A 342 84.04 -21.65 -64.33
N PRO A 343 83.40 -21.98 -63.16
CA PRO A 343 82.33 -22.93 -62.87
C PRO A 343 80.95 -22.26 -62.75
N GLU A 344 80.20 -22.26 -63.85
CA GLU A 344 78.84 -21.71 -63.86
C GLU A 344 77.90 -22.59 -63.00
N GLU A 345 78.09 -23.91 -62.94
CA GLU A 345 77.17 -24.80 -62.20
C GLU A 345 77.21 -24.60 -60.67
N GLU A 346 78.35 -24.24 -60.07
CA GLU A 346 78.43 -23.93 -58.63
C GLU A 346 77.93 -22.51 -58.33
N VAL A 347 78.32 -21.53 -59.14
CA VAL A 347 77.83 -20.14 -59.01
C VAL A 347 76.31 -20.08 -59.18
N GLU A 348 75.75 -20.85 -60.10
CA GLU A 348 74.31 -20.91 -60.35
C GLU A 348 73.55 -21.67 -59.26
N ARG A 349 74.15 -22.70 -58.64
CA ARG A 349 73.60 -23.32 -57.42
C ARG A 349 73.57 -22.33 -56.26
N LEU A 350 74.63 -21.56 -56.05
CA LEU A 350 74.69 -20.54 -55.00
C LEU A 350 73.73 -19.36 -55.26
N ARG A 351 73.55 -18.93 -56.51
CA ARG A 351 72.51 -17.96 -56.91
C ARG A 351 71.11 -18.47 -56.57
N LYS A 352 70.75 -19.68 -56.98
CA LYS A 352 69.44 -20.28 -56.66
C LYS A 352 69.22 -20.47 -55.15
N GLN A 353 70.27 -20.72 -54.36
CA GLN A 353 70.18 -20.72 -52.90
C GLN A 353 69.97 -19.31 -52.33
N LEU A 354 70.67 -18.30 -52.87
CA LEU A 354 70.52 -16.90 -52.46
C LEU A 354 69.12 -16.36 -52.78
N GLU A 355 68.59 -16.61 -53.97
CA GLU A 355 67.24 -16.24 -54.39
C GLU A 355 66.18 -16.88 -53.48
N ASN A 356 66.30 -18.19 -53.18
CA ASN A 356 65.41 -18.87 -52.24
C ASN A 356 65.52 -18.34 -50.80
N LYS A 357 66.68 -17.83 -50.38
CA LYS A 357 66.83 -17.17 -49.07
C LYS A 357 66.30 -15.74 -49.08
N GLU A 358 66.36 -15.05 -50.22
CA GLU A 358 65.77 -13.73 -50.39
C GLU A 358 64.23 -13.79 -50.42
N THR A 359 63.64 -14.81 -51.02
CA THR A 359 62.18 -15.05 -50.96
C THR A 359 61.72 -15.44 -49.56
N GLU A 360 62.41 -16.36 -48.87
CA GLU A 360 62.14 -16.72 -47.47
C GLU A 360 62.24 -15.48 -46.54
N PHE A 361 63.20 -14.59 -46.79
CA PHE A 361 63.35 -13.34 -46.04
C PHE A 361 62.23 -12.33 -46.33
N LYS A 362 61.82 -12.18 -47.59
CA LYS A 362 60.67 -11.34 -47.99
C LYS A 362 59.35 -11.84 -47.38
N GLU A 363 59.14 -13.14 -47.34
CA GLU A 363 57.98 -13.75 -46.68
C GLU A 363 57.97 -13.46 -45.18
N LYS A 364 59.11 -13.67 -44.50
CA LYS A 364 59.26 -13.36 -43.06
C LYS A 364 59.14 -11.87 -42.74
N GLN A 365 59.62 -10.96 -43.60
CA GLN A 365 59.34 -9.52 -43.47
C GLN A 365 57.84 -9.20 -43.60
N THR A 366 57.15 -9.88 -44.51
CA THR A 366 55.70 -9.69 -44.72
C THR A 366 54.89 -10.19 -43.52
N GLU A 367 55.24 -11.35 -42.97
CA GLU A 367 54.65 -11.87 -41.74
C GLU A 367 54.92 -10.95 -40.53
N LEU A 368 56.15 -10.48 -40.37
CA LEU A 368 56.51 -9.53 -39.31
C LEU A 368 55.74 -8.20 -39.43
N HIS A 369 55.50 -7.71 -40.64
CA HIS A 369 54.69 -6.51 -40.89
C HIS A 369 53.20 -6.75 -40.54
N LYS A 370 52.66 -7.93 -40.86
CA LYS A 370 51.31 -8.35 -40.45
C LYS A 370 51.16 -8.42 -38.92
N LEU A 371 52.10 -9.08 -38.24
CA LEU A 371 52.13 -9.13 -36.77
C LEU A 371 52.28 -7.73 -36.13
N ARG A 372 53.02 -6.81 -36.76
CA ARG A 372 53.19 -5.43 -36.30
C ARG A 372 51.89 -4.62 -36.40
N THR A 373 51.16 -4.75 -37.50
CA THR A 373 49.87 -4.08 -37.69
C THR A 373 48.77 -4.68 -36.80
N GLU A 374 48.78 -5.98 -36.56
CA GLU A 374 47.89 -6.64 -35.60
C GLU A 374 48.16 -6.19 -34.15
N ASN A 375 49.42 -6.06 -33.74
CA ASN A 375 49.79 -5.48 -32.44
C ASN A 375 49.33 -4.02 -32.28
N GLN A 376 49.43 -3.20 -33.33
CA GLN A 376 48.93 -1.83 -33.31
C GLN A 376 47.40 -1.77 -33.16
N ARG A 377 46.68 -2.70 -33.80
CA ARG A 377 45.23 -2.84 -33.65
C ARG A 377 44.86 -3.24 -32.22
N LEU A 378 45.46 -4.30 -31.69
CA LEU A 378 45.24 -4.77 -30.32
C LEU A 378 45.52 -3.68 -29.27
N LYS A 379 46.58 -2.89 -29.45
CA LYS A 379 46.88 -1.74 -28.58
C LYS A 379 45.78 -0.66 -28.63
N THR A 380 45.18 -0.43 -29.80
CA THR A 380 44.07 0.52 -29.97
C THR A 380 42.77 0.00 -29.34
N ASP A 381 42.50 -1.30 -29.48
CA ASP A 381 41.33 -1.95 -28.87
C ASP A 381 41.45 -2.01 -27.33
N LEU A 382 42.64 -2.24 -26.79
CA LEU A 382 42.93 -2.11 -25.35
C LEU A 382 42.67 -0.68 -24.84
N GLN A 383 43.18 0.35 -25.52
CA GLN A 383 42.93 1.74 -25.11
C GLN A 383 41.43 2.09 -25.12
N ASN A 384 40.68 1.55 -26.08
CA ASN A 384 39.22 1.68 -26.14
C ASN A 384 38.50 0.90 -25.02
N LEU A 385 39.04 -0.22 -24.54
CA LEU A 385 38.53 -0.97 -23.40
C LEU A 385 38.80 -0.22 -22.08
N GLU A 386 40.01 0.32 -21.87
CA GLU A 386 40.34 1.16 -20.71
C GLU A 386 39.41 2.39 -20.62
N ASN A 387 39.22 3.11 -21.73
CA ASN A 387 38.32 4.26 -21.81
C ASN A 387 36.85 3.90 -21.53
N LYS A 388 36.40 2.68 -21.88
CA LYS A 388 35.06 2.17 -21.54
C LYS A 388 34.95 1.77 -20.07
N LEU A 389 36.01 1.20 -19.49
CA LEU A 389 36.07 0.79 -18.09
C LEU A 389 36.04 2.01 -17.16
N GLN A 390 36.86 3.04 -17.44
CA GLN A 390 36.86 4.30 -16.68
C GLN A 390 35.47 4.96 -16.68
N ARG A 391 34.79 5.04 -17.83
CA ARG A 391 33.41 5.58 -17.90
C ARG A 391 32.46 4.80 -16.99
N LYS A 392 32.43 3.47 -17.12
CA LYS A 392 31.60 2.61 -16.25
C LYS A 392 31.90 2.78 -14.77
N GLN A 393 33.17 2.97 -14.40
CA GLN A 393 33.55 3.24 -13.02
C GLN A 393 32.99 4.60 -12.55
N THR A 394 33.18 5.68 -13.32
CA THR A 394 32.64 7.00 -12.95
C THR A 394 31.11 7.04 -12.89
N ASP A 395 30.41 6.22 -13.68
CA ASP A 395 28.95 6.10 -13.63
C ASP A 395 28.48 5.26 -12.42
N ALA A 396 29.25 4.25 -12.01
CA ALA A 396 29.01 3.50 -10.77
C ALA A 396 29.23 4.38 -9.52
N GLU A 397 30.30 5.17 -9.48
CA GLU A 397 30.60 6.12 -8.39
C GLU A 397 29.51 7.20 -8.24
N ARG A 398 28.91 7.64 -9.37
CA ARG A 398 27.75 8.56 -9.37
C ARG A 398 26.51 7.95 -8.75
N GLU A 399 26.16 6.72 -9.12
CA GLU A 399 24.98 6.03 -8.56
C GLU A 399 25.22 5.59 -7.10
N GLU A 400 26.44 5.20 -6.71
CA GLU A 400 26.77 4.97 -5.30
C GLU A 400 26.51 6.24 -4.46
N LYS A 401 27.02 7.39 -4.90
CA LYS A 401 26.76 8.67 -4.24
C LYS A 401 25.26 8.96 -4.16
N ARG A 402 24.52 8.80 -5.27
CA ARG A 402 23.07 9.04 -5.33
C ARG A 402 22.30 8.13 -4.36
N LEU A 403 22.69 6.86 -4.23
CA LEU A 403 22.11 5.92 -3.27
C LEU A 403 22.46 6.29 -1.83
N LYS A 404 23.68 6.79 -1.58
CA LYS A 404 24.12 7.28 -0.26
C LYS A 404 23.35 8.51 0.19
N ASP A 405 23.16 9.49 -0.70
CA ASP A 405 22.36 10.69 -0.45
C ASP A 405 20.88 10.32 -0.16
N GLN A 406 20.33 9.34 -0.88
CA GLN A 406 18.99 8.80 -0.60
C GLN A 406 18.91 8.04 0.73
N LEU A 407 19.95 7.27 1.08
CA LEU A 407 20.02 6.52 2.34
C LEU A 407 20.05 7.48 3.52
N GLU A 408 20.88 8.52 3.49
CA GLU A 408 20.95 9.54 4.54
C GLU A 408 19.63 10.29 4.72
N SER A 409 18.97 10.66 3.60
CA SER A 409 17.63 11.26 3.61
C SER A 409 16.58 10.33 4.25
N LYS A 410 16.61 9.03 3.95
CA LYS A 410 15.74 8.02 4.60
C LYS A 410 16.09 7.85 6.08
N THR A 411 17.36 7.77 6.44
CA THR A 411 17.83 7.64 7.84
C THR A 411 17.42 8.85 8.68
N LYS A 412 17.44 10.07 8.13
CA LYS A 412 16.91 11.25 8.81
C LYS A 412 15.42 11.09 9.09
N LYS A 413 14.59 10.78 8.07
CA LYS A 413 13.14 10.55 8.26
C LYS A 413 12.83 9.44 9.28
N VAL A 414 13.67 8.41 9.39
CA VAL A 414 13.52 7.35 10.42
C VAL A 414 13.83 7.90 11.82
N LYS A 415 14.86 8.75 11.99
CA LYS A 415 15.14 9.42 13.26
C LYS A 415 14.02 10.37 13.67
N ASP A 416 13.53 11.18 12.72
CA ASP A 416 12.45 12.15 12.94
C ASP A 416 11.16 11.44 13.42
N ARG A 417 10.76 10.34 12.74
CA ARG A 417 9.64 9.48 13.17
C ARG A 417 9.91 8.73 14.48
N GLY A 418 11.17 8.42 14.79
CA GLY A 418 11.56 7.82 16.06
C GLY A 418 11.29 8.75 17.25
N ALA A 419 11.57 10.05 17.09
CA ALA A 419 11.24 11.06 18.10
C ALA A 419 9.72 11.25 18.28
N GLU A 420 8.96 11.25 17.17
CA GLU A 420 7.49 11.29 17.19
C GLU A 420 6.89 10.07 17.92
N ILE A 421 7.41 8.86 17.67
CA ILE A 421 7.00 7.64 18.40
C ILE A 421 7.34 7.74 19.89
N GLN A 422 8.50 8.29 20.27
CA GLN A 422 8.85 8.48 21.67
C GLN A 422 7.90 9.46 22.37
N GLN A 423 7.56 10.58 21.72
CA GLN A 423 6.60 11.55 22.24
C GLN A 423 5.21 10.93 22.43
N LEU A 424 4.74 10.10 21.49
CA LEU A 424 3.48 9.37 21.61
C LEU A 424 3.50 8.33 22.75
N GLN A 425 4.63 7.65 22.97
CA GLN A 425 4.80 6.75 24.13
C GLN A 425 4.76 7.50 25.46
N ASP A 426 5.34 8.71 25.52
CA ASP A 426 5.34 9.54 26.72
C ASP A 426 3.92 10.05 27.04
N GLN A 427 3.20 10.55 26.02
CA GLN A 427 1.78 10.92 26.15
C GLN A 427 0.90 9.74 26.59
N ASN A 428 1.14 8.52 26.09
CA ASN A 428 0.40 7.33 26.52
C ASN A 428 0.69 6.97 27.99
N ARG A 429 1.93 7.14 28.46
CA ARG A 429 2.27 6.94 29.88
C ARG A 429 1.57 7.96 30.80
N ASP A 430 1.41 9.20 30.36
CA ASP A 430 0.66 10.22 31.12
C ASP A 430 -0.87 10.00 31.08
N LEU A 431 -1.42 9.51 29.96
CA LEU A 431 -2.83 9.07 29.90
C LEU A 431 -3.10 7.89 30.86
N GLN A 432 -2.18 6.93 30.96
CA GLN A 432 -2.29 5.82 31.92
C GLN A 432 -2.27 6.30 33.38
N ARG A 433 -1.41 7.27 33.72
CA ARG A 433 -1.41 7.93 35.04
C ARG A 433 -2.74 8.63 35.33
N LEU A 434 -3.24 9.43 34.38
CA LEU A 434 -4.49 10.15 34.52
C LEU A 434 -5.69 9.22 34.69
N ASN A 435 -5.73 8.09 33.97
CA ASN A 435 -6.76 7.07 34.15
C ASN A 435 -6.72 6.46 35.57
N GLN A 436 -5.51 6.15 36.07
CA GLN A 436 -5.37 5.59 37.42
C GLN A 436 -5.83 6.56 38.51
N ASP A 437 -5.55 7.87 38.35
CA ASP A 437 -6.04 8.92 39.24
C ASP A 437 -7.56 9.11 39.17
N LEU A 438 -8.16 8.96 37.98
CA LEU A 438 -9.62 9.00 37.81
C LEU A 438 -10.29 7.80 38.52
N GLU A 439 -9.75 6.59 38.38
CA GLU A 439 -10.22 5.43 39.14
C GLU A 439 -10.12 5.65 40.66
N ASN A 440 -9.00 6.22 41.14
CA ASN A 440 -8.79 6.48 42.56
C ASN A 440 -9.78 7.52 43.10
N LYS A 441 -10.06 8.57 42.32
CA LYS A 441 -11.11 9.56 42.63
C LYS A 441 -12.50 8.95 42.62
N ASN A 442 -12.82 8.04 41.69
CA ASN A 442 -14.11 7.35 41.65
C ASN A 442 -14.31 6.47 42.90
N LYS A 443 -13.30 5.66 43.26
CA LYS A 443 -13.27 4.85 44.49
C LYS A 443 -13.38 5.70 45.77
N GLN A 444 -12.94 6.96 45.74
CA GLN A 444 -13.14 7.91 46.84
C GLN A 444 -14.57 8.48 46.85
N LEU A 445 -15.13 8.82 45.68
CA LEU A 445 -16.49 9.33 45.55
C LEU A 445 -17.53 8.31 46.01
N GLU A 446 -17.38 7.04 45.62
CA GLU A 446 -18.20 5.90 46.09
C GLU A 446 -18.20 5.80 47.63
N ARG A 447 -17.01 5.86 48.26
CA ARG A 447 -16.88 5.83 49.73
C ARG A 447 -17.57 7.02 50.39
N ASN A 448 -17.44 8.21 49.82
CA ASN A 448 -18.08 9.41 50.33
C ASN A 448 -19.61 9.33 50.22
N GLN A 449 -20.13 8.78 49.11
CA GLN A 449 -21.56 8.55 48.93
C GLN A 449 -22.10 7.56 49.98
N THR A 450 -21.47 6.39 50.13
CA THR A 450 -21.87 5.41 51.15
C THR A 450 -21.72 5.94 52.59
N ALA A 451 -20.83 6.90 52.84
CA ALA A 451 -20.76 7.57 54.13
C ALA A 451 -21.96 8.52 54.35
N ALA A 452 -22.32 9.33 53.34
CA ALA A 452 -23.47 10.23 53.40
C ALA A 452 -24.80 9.47 53.54
N GLU A 453 -25.00 8.37 52.82
CA GLU A 453 -26.18 7.50 52.92
C GLU A 453 -26.36 6.98 54.37
N ARG A 454 -25.27 6.58 55.03
CA ARG A 454 -25.29 6.13 56.44
C ARG A 454 -25.58 7.25 57.44
N GLU A 455 -25.13 8.47 57.17
CA GLU A 455 -25.51 9.62 58.00
C GLU A 455 -26.99 9.99 57.80
N GLU A 456 -27.52 9.88 56.59
CA GLU A 456 -28.94 10.10 56.32
C GLU A 456 -29.83 9.06 57.04
N GLU A 457 -29.47 7.77 57.01
CA GLU A 457 -30.16 6.73 57.79
C GLU A 457 -30.10 7.00 59.30
N ARG A 458 -28.93 7.42 59.82
CA ARG A 458 -28.75 7.77 61.23
C ARG A 458 -29.63 8.95 61.63
N LEU A 459 -29.69 10.00 60.81
CA LEU A 459 -30.54 11.18 61.03
C LEU A 459 -32.03 10.82 60.98
N LYS A 460 -32.47 10.01 59.99
CA LYS A 460 -33.84 9.48 59.91
C LYS A 460 -34.23 8.72 61.18
N SER A 461 -33.32 7.90 61.72
CA SER A 461 -33.53 7.16 62.96
C SER A 461 -33.67 8.09 64.18
N GLN A 462 -32.82 9.12 64.29
CA GLN A 462 -32.90 10.13 65.35
C GLN A 462 -34.19 10.95 65.27
N THR A 463 -34.61 11.40 64.09
CA THR A 463 -35.87 12.13 63.89
C THR A 463 -37.07 11.30 64.35
N LYS A 464 -37.14 10.03 63.95
CA LYS A 464 -38.22 9.11 64.37
C LYS A 464 -38.26 8.89 65.89
N GLN A 465 -37.10 8.85 66.55
CA GLN A 465 -37.03 8.79 68.02
C GLN A 465 -37.56 10.08 68.65
N LEU A 466 -37.19 11.25 68.12
CA LEU A 466 -37.62 12.56 68.60
C LEU A 466 -39.14 12.77 68.42
N GLU A 467 -39.70 12.34 67.28
CA GLU A 467 -41.14 12.35 67.02
C GLU A 467 -41.90 11.48 68.04
N SER A 468 -41.36 10.31 68.39
CA SER A 468 -41.95 9.43 69.41
C SER A 468 -41.92 10.07 70.80
N GLN A 469 -40.83 10.76 71.16
CA GLN A 469 -40.73 11.49 72.43
C GLN A 469 -41.74 12.64 72.49
N LEU A 470 -41.81 13.47 71.44
CA LEU A 470 -42.73 14.59 71.34
C LEU A 470 -44.21 14.14 71.34
N SER A 471 -44.51 12.96 70.80
CA SER A 471 -45.86 12.37 70.84
C SER A 471 -46.27 11.99 72.27
N GLU A 472 -45.38 11.31 73.00
CA GLU A 472 -45.63 10.92 74.39
C GLU A 472 -45.67 12.13 75.34
N GLU A 473 -44.84 13.16 75.10
CA GLU A 473 -44.90 14.44 75.82
C GLU A 473 -46.25 15.15 75.61
N LYS A 474 -46.72 15.28 74.36
CA LYS A 474 -48.05 15.84 74.04
C LYS A 474 -49.17 15.06 74.73
N LYS A 475 -49.09 13.73 74.77
CA LYS A 475 -50.02 12.86 75.49
C LYS A 475 -50.00 13.10 76.99
N ASN A 476 -48.82 13.17 77.61
CA ASN A 476 -48.66 13.50 79.03
C ASN A 476 -49.18 14.91 79.37
N ARG A 477 -48.98 15.88 78.47
CA ARG A 477 -49.55 17.23 78.61
C ARG A 477 -51.08 17.23 78.54
N MET A 478 -51.69 16.53 77.57
CA MET A 478 -53.16 16.42 77.50
C MET A 478 -53.75 15.74 78.75
N GLU A 479 -53.07 14.71 79.26
CA GLU A 479 -53.44 14.01 80.50
C GLU A 479 -53.33 14.93 81.74
N ALA A 480 -52.32 15.80 81.80
CA ALA A 480 -52.18 16.82 82.84
C ALA A 480 -53.25 17.93 82.72
N GLU A 481 -53.52 18.42 81.50
CA GLU A 481 -54.57 19.41 81.25
C GLU A 481 -55.98 18.85 81.57
N ARG A 482 -56.22 17.54 81.37
CA ARG A 482 -57.44 16.83 81.80
C ARG A 482 -57.57 16.83 83.32
N LYS A 483 -56.54 16.36 84.04
CA LYS A 483 -56.51 16.33 85.52
C LYS A 483 -56.70 17.72 86.13
N MET A 484 -56.07 18.75 85.56
CA MET A 484 -56.25 20.14 86.01
C MET A 484 -57.70 20.61 85.83
N LYS A 485 -58.37 20.28 84.71
CA LYS A 485 -59.79 20.61 84.51
C LYS A 485 -60.70 19.90 85.51
N GLU A 486 -60.39 18.65 85.87
CA GLU A 486 -61.12 17.88 86.88
C GLU A 486 -60.97 18.49 88.30
N GLU A 487 -59.76 18.88 88.72
CA GLU A 487 -59.57 19.59 90.00
C GLU A 487 -60.18 21.00 90.02
N LEU A 488 -60.17 21.71 88.89
CA LEU A 488 -60.86 23.01 88.75
C LEU A 488 -62.39 22.85 88.82
N GLN A 489 -62.93 21.75 88.30
CA GLN A 489 -64.35 21.43 88.40
C GLN A 489 -64.76 21.10 89.85
N LYS A 490 -63.93 20.34 90.60
CA LYS A 490 -64.13 20.07 92.03
C LYS A 490 -64.15 21.37 92.85
N THR A 491 -63.09 22.17 92.78
CA THR A 491 -62.99 23.43 93.53
C THR A 491 -64.08 24.43 93.16
N LYS A 492 -64.53 24.47 91.88
CA LYS A 492 -65.69 25.27 91.48
C LYS A 492 -67.00 24.77 92.11
N THR A 493 -67.14 23.47 92.32
CA THR A 493 -68.29 22.87 93.01
C THR A 493 -68.27 23.19 94.51
N GLU A 494 -67.11 23.08 95.16
CA GLU A 494 -66.92 23.45 96.58
C GLU A 494 -67.24 24.93 96.83
N VAL A 495 -66.76 25.83 95.95
CA VAL A 495 -67.05 27.27 96.03
C VAL A 495 -68.54 27.59 95.83
N HIS A 496 -69.32 26.72 95.19
CA HIS A 496 -70.77 26.87 95.06
C HIS A 496 -71.56 26.45 96.32
N LEU A 497 -70.91 25.78 97.28
CA LEU A 497 -71.51 25.37 98.57
C LEU A 497 -71.21 26.36 99.71
N LEU A 498 -70.48 27.45 99.45
CA LEU A 498 -70.12 28.45 100.46
C LEU A 498 -71.17 29.58 100.56
N PRO A 499 -71.85 29.75 101.71
CA PRO A 499 -72.66 30.93 101.97
C PRO A 499 -71.76 32.18 102.15
N LYS A 500 -72.21 33.32 101.62
CA LYS A 500 -71.60 34.64 101.88
C LYS A 500 -72.12 35.22 103.20
N PRO A 501 -71.39 36.15 103.88
CA PRO A 501 -70.19 36.87 103.40
C PRO A 501 -68.95 36.79 104.34
N VAL A 502 -67.82 37.36 103.86
CA VAL A 502 -66.52 37.56 104.58
C VAL A 502 -65.75 36.21 104.80
N SER A 503 -64.44 36.05 104.58
CA SER A 503 -63.29 36.98 104.62
C SER A 503 -62.25 36.72 103.50
N CYS A 504 -61.37 37.69 103.23
CA CYS A 504 -60.39 37.66 102.14
C CYS A 504 -59.34 36.53 102.20
N PHE A 505 -59.07 35.94 103.37
CA PHE A 505 -57.98 34.97 103.57
C PHE A 505 -58.05 33.73 102.66
N TYR A 506 -59.26 33.22 102.40
CA TYR A 506 -59.44 32.06 101.51
C TYR A 506 -59.09 32.38 100.05
N LEU A 507 -59.37 33.60 99.59
CA LEU A 507 -59.01 34.03 98.24
C LEU A 507 -57.49 34.22 98.09
N THR A 508 -56.80 34.70 99.12
CA THR A 508 -55.32 34.83 99.07
C THR A 508 -54.60 33.48 99.06
N ASP A 509 -55.08 32.48 99.81
CA ASP A 509 -54.47 31.15 99.79
C ASP A 509 -54.77 30.41 98.48
N LEU A 510 -56.02 30.47 97.99
CA LEU A 510 -56.37 29.91 96.68
C LEU A 510 -55.57 30.56 95.53
N TRP A 511 -55.36 31.88 95.59
CA TRP A 511 -54.54 32.60 94.61
C TRP A 511 -53.05 32.25 94.73
N MET A 512 -52.51 32.02 95.93
CA MET A 512 -51.14 31.50 96.09
C MET A 512 -50.98 30.08 95.55
N ARG A 513 -51.94 29.17 95.78
CA ARG A 513 -51.93 27.81 95.20
C ARG A 513 -52.00 27.85 93.68
N LEU A 514 -52.87 28.68 93.11
CA LEU A 514 -52.96 28.89 91.65
C LEU A 514 -51.69 29.54 91.07
N ARG A 515 -51.03 30.44 91.81
CA ARG A 515 -49.76 31.06 91.41
C ARG A 515 -48.58 30.08 91.47
N GLN A 516 -48.54 29.21 92.49
CA GLN A 516 -47.59 28.08 92.60
C GLN A 516 -47.73 27.13 91.40
N LEU A 517 -48.95 26.66 91.11
CA LEU A 517 -49.24 25.81 89.95
C LEU A 517 -48.86 26.46 88.62
N LYS A 518 -49.08 27.77 88.47
CA LYS A 518 -48.70 28.50 87.25
C LYS A 518 -47.17 28.66 87.12
N LEU A 519 -46.45 28.81 88.24
CA LEU A 519 -45.00 28.90 88.25
C LEU A 519 -44.32 27.56 87.91
N SER A 520 -44.84 26.43 88.41
CA SER A 520 -44.27 25.11 88.09
C SER A 520 -44.41 24.76 86.60
N MET A 521 -45.46 25.24 85.93
CA MET A 521 -45.59 25.10 84.47
C MET A 521 -44.51 25.88 83.72
N THR A 522 -44.19 27.12 84.13
CA THR A 522 -43.19 27.94 83.43
C THR A 522 -41.76 27.37 83.53
N THR A 523 -41.40 26.69 84.63
CA THR A 523 -40.11 25.99 84.74
C THR A 523 -39.98 24.77 83.82
N ASN A 524 -41.09 24.18 83.38
CA ASN A 524 -41.11 23.07 82.42
C ASN A 524 -41.14 23.54 80.95
N GLN A 525 -40.94 24.83 80.67
CA GLN A 525 -40.85 25.37 79.30
C GLN A 525 -39.41 25.79 78.90
N SER A 526 -38.40 25.45 79.70
CA SER A 526 -37.00 25.88 79.48
C SER A 526 -35.98 24.74 79.64
N GLN A 527 -36.31 23.55 79.13
CA GLN A 527 -35.37 22.45 78.84
C GLN A 527 -35.69 21.87 77.47
#